data_AF-S5N2F6-F1
#
_entry.id   AF-S5N2F6-F1
#
_cell.length_a   1.000
_cell.length_b   1.000
_cell.length_c   1.000
_cell.angle_alpha   90.00
_cell.angle_beta   90.00
_cell.angle_gamma   90.00
#
_symmetry.space_group_name_H-M   'P 1'
#
loop_
_entity.id
_entity.type
_entity.pdbx_description
1 polymer ?
#
loop_
_entity_poly.entity_id
_entity_poly.type
_entity_poly.pdbx_seq_one_letter_code
_entity_poly.pdbx_strand_id
1 'polypeptide(L)' 'MGWSATLHFAAQDHFGLDVADIKNNFYREFRFFRIWFFLQRHKDFAFKPFFTNFNTVTRIDAY' A
#
# COMPACT_ATOMS: atom_id res chain seq x y z
N MET A 1 5.26 -17.20 37.54
CA MET A 1 5.72 -17.95 36.35
C MET A 1 5.29 -17.10 35.16
N GLY A 2 6.21 -16.34 34.58
CA GLY A 2 5.93 -15.45 33.46
C GLY A 2 5.93 -16.17 32.11
N TRP A 3 5.51 -15.48 31.05
CA TRP A 3 5.54 -15.97 29.68
C TRP A 3 6.23 -14.96 28.76
N SER A 4 6.77 -15.43 27.64
CA SER A 4 7.27 -14.57 26.57
C SER A 4 7.07 -15.20 25.20
N ALA A 5 6.82 -14.39 24.18
CA ALA A 5 6.67 -14.80 22.79
C ALA A 5 7.24 -13.74 21.84
N THR A 6 7.63 -14.18 20.64
CA THR A 6 8.07 -13.32 19.54
C THR A 6 7.03 -13.38 18.43
N LEU A 7 6.49 -12.22 18.05
CA LEU A 7 5.52 -12.09 16.97
C LEU A 7 6.20 -11.53 15.72
N HIS A 8 5.97 -12.18 14.59
CA HIS A 8 6.41 -11.73 13.27
C HIS A 8 5.18 -11.24 12.50
N PHE A 9 5.19 -9.96 12.13
CA PHE A 9 4.16 -9.35 11.31
C PHE A 9 4.71 -9.15 9.90
N ALA A 10 3.97 -9.63 8.92
CA ALA A 10 4.18 -9.34 7.51
C ALA A 10 2.94 -8.61 6.98
N ALA A 11 3.15 -7.49 6.30
CA ALA A 11 2.10 -6.72 5.66
C ALA A 11 2.54 -6.35 4.24
N GLN A 12 1.58 -6.22 3.34
CA GLN A 12 1.80 -5.75 1.99
C GLN A 12 0.74 -4.71 1.69
N ASP A 13 1.18 -3.54 1.23
CA ASP A 13 0.30 -2.51 0.72
C ASP A 13 0.47 -2.39 -0.79
N HIS A 14 -0.62 -2.04 -1.46
CA HIS A 14 -0.70 -1.89 -2.89
C HIS A 14 -1.07 -0.45 -3.22
N PHE A 15 -0.18 0.25 -3.92
CA PHE A 15 -0.44 1.59 -4.41
C PHE A 15 -1.11 1.55 -5.78
N GLY A 16 -2.42 1.40 -5.78
CA GLY A 16 -3.26 1.56 -6.95
C GLY A 16 -4.32 2.63 -6.74
N LEU A 17 -4.56 3.39 -7.81
CA LEU A 17 -5.60 4.42 -7.80
C LEU A 17 -6.89 3.85 -8.33
N ASP A 18 -8.02 4.25 -7.76
CA ASP A 18 -9.35 3.98 -8.27
C ASP A 18 -9.99 5.22 -8.90
N VAL A 19 -11.24 5.07 -9.35
CA VAL A 19 -11.99 6.16 -9.98
C VAL A 19 -12.38 7.25 -8.98
N ALA A 20 -12.59 6.89 -7.71
CA ALA A 20 -12.92 7.85 -6.66
C ALA A 20 -11.70 8.72 -6.32
N ASP A 21 -10.51 8.13 -6.27
CA ASP A 21 -9.24 8.82 -6.02
C ASP A 21 -9.00 9.93 -7.04
N ILE A 22 -9.17 9.64 -8.34
CA ILE A 22 -8.95 10.64 -9.39
C ILE A 22 -10.06 11.70 -9.50
N LYS A 23 -11.24 11.41 -8.94
CA LYS A 23 -12.38 12.35 -8.90
C LYS A 23 -12.36 13.22 -7.66
N ASN A 24 -11.57 12.88 -6.64
CA ASN A 24 -11.40 13.68 -5.44
C ASN A 24 -10.82 15.06 -5.78
N ASN A 25 -11.44 16.12 -5.24
CA ASN A 25 -11.04 17.50 -5.54
C ASN A 25 -9.62 17.85 -5.12
N PHE A 26 -9.06 17.18 -4.11
CA PHE A 26 -7.68 17.39 -3.68
C PHE A 26 -6.70 16.60 -4.57
N TYR A 27 -6.94 15.30 -4.75
CA TYR A 27 -6.01 14.43 -5.48
C TYR A 27 -5.95 14.73 -6.99
N ARG A 28 -7.06 15.20 -7.59
CA ARG A 28 -7.11 15.53 -9.02
C ARG A 28 -6.17 16.66 -9.44
N GLU A 29 -5.83 17.56 -8.52
CA GLU A 29 -4.90 18.67 -8.77
C GLU A 29 -3.47 18.20 -9.02
N PHE A 30 -3.10 17.03 -8.47
CA PHE A 30 -1.79 16.48 -8.71
C PHE A 30 -1.76 15.66 -10.01
N ARG A 31 -1.06 16.22 -11.01
CA ARG A 31 -0.89 15.61 -12.34
C ARG A 31 -0.38 14.17 -12.30
N PHE A 32 0.50 13.85 -11.35
CA PHE A 32 1.09 12.52 -11.25
C PHE A 32 0.04 11.43 -10.97
N PHE A 33 -1.00 11.68 -10.15
CA PHE A 33 -2.07 10.70 -9.90
C PHE A 33 -2.84 10.38 -11.18
N ARG A 34 -3.12 11.39 -12.03
CA ARG A 34 -3.83 11.17 -13.30
C ARG A 34 -3.00 10.38 -14.30
N ILE A 35 -1.70 10.69 -14.41
CA ILE A 35 -0.77 9.94 -15.26
C ILE A 35 -0.65 8.50 -14.79
N TRP A 36 -0.48 8.30 -13.47
CA TRP A 36 -0.40 6.97 -12.87
C TRP A 36 -1.67 6.16 -13.10
N PHE A 37 -2.85 6.75 -12.87
CA PHE A 37 -4.14 6.10 -13.13
C PHE A 37 -4.29 5.65 -14.58
N PHE A 38 -3.85 6.46 -15.55
CA PHE A 38 -3.86 6.10 -16.96
C PHE A 38 -2.92 4.92 -17.24
N LEU A 39 -1.67 4.98 -16.79
CA LEU A 39 -0.67 3.93 -17.01
C LEU A 39 -1.11 2.59 -16.42
N GLN A 40 -1.80 2.60 -15.27
CA GLN A 40 -2.32 1.39 -14.63
C GLN A 40 -3.46 0.72 -15.40
N ARG A 41 -4.28 1.48 -16.17
CA ARG A 41 -5.52 0.97 -16.80
C ARG A 41 -5.46 0.89 -18.32
N HIS A 42 -4.52 1.57 -18.96
CA HIS A 42 -4.42 1.54 -20.41
C HIS A 42 -3.89 0.19 -20.88
N LYS A 43 -4.61 -0.46 -21.80
CA LYS A 43 -4.32 -1.82 -22.30
C LYS A 43 -2.89 -2.00 -22.84
N ASP A 44 -2.31 -0.95 -23.41
CA ASP A 44 -0.98 -1.00 -24.03
C ASP A 44 0.16 -0.74 -23.02
N PHE A 45 -0.17 -0.26 -21.82
CA PHE A 45 0.82 0.08 -20.78
C PHE A 45 0.71 -0.84 -19.56
N ALA A 46 -0.49 -1.25 -19.15
CA ALA A 46 -0.79 -2.26 -18.13
C ALA A 46 0.17 -2.27 -16.92
N PHE A 47 0.55 -1.09 -16.44
CA PHE A 47 1.55 -0.98 -15.38
C PHE A 47 1.01 -1.63 -14.12
N LYS A 48 1.76 -2.61 -13.63
CA LYS A 48 1.42 -3.25 -12.36
C LYS A 48 1.53 -2.21 -11.24
N PRO A 49 0.64 -2.27 -10.27
CA PRO A 49 0.71 -1.44 -9.08
C PRO A 49 2.02 -1.63 -8.32
N PHE A 50 2.47 -0.58 -7.64
CA PHE A 50 3.61 -0.69 -6.74
C PHE A 50 3.17 -1.41 -5.47
N PHE A 51 3.93 -2.43 -5.09
CA PHE A 51 3.75 -3.12 -3.81
C PHE A 51 4.81 -2.65 -2.83
N THR A 52 4.36 -2.26 -1.65
CA THR A 52 5.26 -2.00 -0.53
C THR A 52 5.12 -3.13 0.47
N ASN A 53 6.21 -3.86 0.68
CA ASN A 53 6.24 -4.95 1.65
C ASN A 53 6.81 -4.42 2.97
N PHE A 54 6.14 -4.72 4.07
CA PHE A 54 6.54 -4.34 5.41
C PHE A 54 6.67 -5.58 6.29
N ASN A 55 7.72 -5.62 7.10
CA ASN A 55 7.89 -6.66 8.09
C ASN A 55 8.28 -6.02 9.42
N THR A 56 7.72 -6.49 10.52
CA THR A 56 8.14 -6.10 11.86
C THR A 56 8.11 -7.28 12.80
N VAL A 57 9.00 -7.26 13.79
CA VAL A 57 9.10 -8.30 14.81
C VAL A 57 8.97 -7.61 16.15
N THR A 58 8.07 -8.11 17.00
CA THR A 58 7.93 -7.61 18.37
C THR A 58 7.99 -8.74 19.37
N ARG A 59 8.60 -8.48 20.52
CA ARG A 59 8.62 -9.40 21.65
C ARG A 59 7.55 -8.96 22.64
N ILE A 60 6.72 -9.89 23.07
CA ILE A 60 5.76 -9.71 24.15
C ILE A 60 6.17 -10.61 25.31
N ASP A 61 6.16 -10.08 26.51
CA ASP A 61 6.40 -10.84 27.72
C ASP A 61 5.57 -10.28 28.87
N ALA A 62 5.25 -11.16 29.83
CA ALA A 62 4.64 -10.80 31.10
C ALA A 62 5.37 -11.56 32.19
N TYR A 63 5.93 -10.83 33.15
CA TYR A 63 6.63 -11.38 34.31
C TYR A 63 5.68 -11.44 35.52
#